data_AF-A0A329RVN9-F1
#
_entry.id   AF-A0A329RVN9-F1
#
_cell.length_a   1.000
_cell.length_b   1.000
_cell.length_c   1.000
_cell.angle_alpha   90.00
_cell.angle_beta   90.00
_cell.angle_gamma   90.00
#
_symmetry.space_group_name_H-M   'P 1'
#
loop_
_entity.id
_entity.type
_entity.pdbx_description
1 polymer ?
#
loop_
_entity_poly.entity_id
_entity_poly.type
_entity_poly.pdbx_seq_one_letter_code
_entity_poly.pdbx_strand_id
1 'polypeptide(L)'
;MLRRQLQDHEGSTSAFEFKPPKRPTLCEWVRTSWNKLSVPTIKNGFRRAHILAPLPAREQQQEEPQLPDVGSVTEQELRLIEVTVGDILSDDELNFSDSESDNDAVAIF
;
A
#
# COMPACT_ATOMS: atom_id res chain seq x y z
N MET A 1 5.98 -13.59 -15.90
CA MET A 1 7.31 -13.53 -15.25
C MET A 1 7.24 -14.02 -13.81
N LEU A 2 6.56 -13.33 -12.89
CA LEU A 2 6.36 -13.81 -11.52
C LEU A 2 5.63 -15.16 -11.45
N ARG A 3 4.52 -15.32 -12.18
CA ARG A 3 3.77 -16.59 -12.23
C ARG A 3 4.66 -17.81 -12.57
N ARG A 4 5.62 -17.63 -13.48
CA ARG A 4 6.56 -18.69 -13.86
C ARG A 4 7.57 -18.96 -12.75
N GLN A 5 8.09 -17.92 -12.10
CA GLN A 5 8.98 -18.10 -10.92
C GLN A 5 8.26 -18.83 -9.77
N LEU A 6 6.96 -18.58 -9.57
CA LEU A 6 6.17 -19.28 -8.56
C LEU A 6 5.94 -20.74 -8.92
N GLN A 7 5.64 -21.04 -10.19
CA GLN A 7 5.53 -22.42 -10.69
C GLN A 7 6.86 -23.16 -10.55
N ASP A 8 7.98 -22.53 -10.89
CA ASP A 8 9.31 -23.14 -10.79
C ASP A 8 9.74 -23.37 -9.32
N HIS A 9 9.14 -22.65 -8.36
CA HIS A 9 9.39 -22.81 -6.92
C HIS A 9 8.40 -23.76 -6.23
N GLU A 10 7.37 -24.24 -6.94
CA GLU A 10 6.35 -25.10 -6.38
C GLU A 10 6.98 -26.42 -5.86
N GLY A 11 6.67 -26.77 -4.61
CA GLY A 11 7.26 -27.94 -3.94
C GLY A 11 8.64 -27.73 -3.31
N SER A 12 9.23 -26.53 -3.41
CA SER A 12 10.43 -26.18 -2.64
C SER A 12 10.09 -25.92 -1.17
N THR A 13 10.95 -26.41 -0.27
CA THR A 13 10.87 -26.13 1.17
C THR A 13 11.61 -24.84 1.57
N SER A 14 12.35 -24.24 0.65
CA SER A 14 13.05 -22.97 0.86
C SER A 14 12.10 -21.78 0.75
N ALA A 15 12.50 -20.64 1.31
CA ALA A 15 11.81 -19.37 1.04
C ALA A 15 11.93 -18.97 -0.44
N PHE A 16 10.86 -18.39 -0.98
CA PHE A 16 10.85 -17.88 -2.35
C PHE A 16 11.71 -16.62 -2.47
N GLU A 17 12.74 -16.67 -3.32
CA GLU A 17 13.54 -15.50 -3.68
C GLU A 17 13.06 -14.90 -5.00
N PHE A 18 12.53 -13.68 -4.95
CA PHE A 18 12.05 -12.99 -6.13
C PHE A 18 13.21 -12.55 -7.03
N LYS A 19 13.14 -12.92 -8.31
CA LYS A 19 14.10 -12.48 -9.33
C LYS A 19 13.50 -11.34 -10.14
N PRO A 20 13.88 -10.07 -9.87
CA PRO A 20 13.29 -8.93 -10.57
C PRO A 20 13.68 -8.90 -12.04
N PRO A 21 12.82 -8.34 -12.92
CA PRO A 21 13.19 -8.06 -14.30
C PRO A 21 14.37 -7.09 -14.40
N LYS A 22 15.17 -7.26 -15.45
CA LYS A 22 16.27 -6.33 -15.76
C LYS A 22 15.71 -5.00 -16.25
N ARG A 23 16.49 -3.92 -16.09
CA ARG A 23 16.14 -2.57 -16.53
C ARG A 23 15.67 -2.48 -17.99
N PRO A 24 16.29 -3.14 -18.99
CA PRO A 24 15.81 -3.09 -20.37
C PRO A 24 14.39 -3.65 -20.54
N THR A 25 14.05 -4.71 -19.81
CA THR A 25 12.71 -5.31 -19.82
C THR A 25 11.68 -4.35 -19.25
N LEU A 26 12.00 -3.66 -18.16
CA LEU A 26 11.13 -2.63 -17.59
C LEU A 26 10.90 -1.47 -18.57
N CYS A 27 11.96 -0.99 -19.23
CA CYS A 27 11.84 0.05 -20.24
C CYS A 27 10.95 -0.37 -21.42
N GLU A 28 11.02 -1.64 -21.83
CA GLU A 28 10.16 -2.18 -22.89
C GLU A 28 8.69 -2.21 -22.47
N TRP A 29 8.39 -2.65 -21.24
CA TRP A 29 7.02 -2.67 -20.73
C TRP A 29 6.43 -1.25 -20.67
N VAL A 30 7.21 -0.27 -20.19
CA VAL A 30 6.78 1.13 -20.16
C VAL A 30 6.51 1.63 -21.57
N ARG A 31 7.44 1.42 -22.51
CA ARG A 31 7.29 1.84 -23.90
C ARG A 31 6.06 1.22 -24.55
N THR A 32 5.87 -0.09 -24.39
CA THR A 32 4.74 -0.82 -24.95
C THR A 32 3.41 -0.33 -24.36
N SER A 33 3.37 -0.11 -23.05
CA SER A 33 2.16 0.40 -22.36
C SER A 33 1.77 1.80 -22.83
N TRP A 34 2.76 2.63 -23.14
CA TRP A 34 2.54 4.01 -23.59
C TRP A 34 2.34 4.14 -25.11
N ASN A 35 2.49 3.07 -25.89
CA ASN A 35 2.44 3.17 -27.35
C ASN A 35 1.08 3.63 -27.90
N LYS A 36 0.00 3.47 -27.13
CA LYS A 36 -1.36 3.92 -27.49
C LYS A 36 -1.69 5.31 -26.97
N LEU A 37 -0.81 5.91 -26.17
CA LEU A 37 -1.02 7.21 -25.56
C LEU A 37 -0.45 8.32 -26.44
N SER A 38 -1.12 9.46 -26.45
CA SER A 38 -0.59 10.65 -27.11
C SER A 38 0.63 11.19 -26.37
N VAL A 39 1.57 11.81 -27.11
CA VAL A 39 2.73 12.49 -26.50
C VAL A 39 2.31 13.53 -25.46
N PRO A 40 1.26 14.36 -25.68
CA PRO A 40 0.73 15.26 -24.66
C PRO A 40 0.31 14.55 -23.38
N THR A 41 -0.42 13.43 -23.48
CA THR A 41 -0.86 12.64 -22.32
C THR A 41 0.32 12.14 -21.50
N ILE A 42 1.34 11.58 -22.16
CA ILE A 42 2.55 11.10 -21.50
C ILE A 42 3.27 12.26 -20.79
N LYS A 43 3.47 13.39 -21.48
CA LYS A 43 4.12 14.57 -20.91
C LYS A 43 3.33 15.15 -19.73
N ASN A 44 2.00 15.17 -19.77
CA ASN A 44 1.17 15.62 -18.67
C ASN A 44 1.41 14.75 -17.42
N GLY A 45 1.42 13.42 -17.57
CA GLY A 45 1.74 12.50 -16.48
C GLY A 45 3.09 12.80 -15.81
N PHE A 46 4.14 13.05 -16.61
CA PHE A 46 5.46 13.44 -16.08
C PHE A 46 5.44 14.78 -15.33
N ARG A 47 4.63 15.75 -15.76
CA ARG A 47 4.49 17.04 -15.05
C ARG A 47 3.75 16.88 -13.73
N ARG A 48 2.68 16.08 -13.71
CA ARG A 48 1.95 15.74 -12.48
C ARG A 48 2.82 15.00 -11.47
N ALA A 49 3.80 14.23 -11.95
CA ALA A 49 4.81 13.58 -11.11
C ALA A 49 5.98 14.50 -10.71
N HIS A 50 5.94 15.79 -11.06
CA HIS A 50 7.01 16.76 -10.82
C HIS A 50 8.37 16.41 -11.45
N ILE A 51 8.38 15.56 -12.49
CA ILE A 51 9.60 15.18 -13.23
C ILE A 51 9.90 16.21 -14.33
N LEU A 52 8.85 16.73 -14.97
CA LEU A 52 8.96 17.81 -15.97
C LEU A 52 8.40 19.12 -15.40
N ALA A 53 8.89 20.24 -15.91
CA ALA A 53 8.40 21.56 -15.53
C ALA A 53 6.90 21.73 -15.84
N PRO A 54 6.13 22.40 -14.96
CA PRO A 54 4.74 22.73 -15.20
C PRO A 54 4.56 23.52 -16.51
N LEU A 55 3.41 23.33 -17.16
CA LEU A 55 3.03 24.19 -18.29
C LEU A 55 2.74 25.61 -17.80
N PRO A 56 2.93 26.64 -18.63
CA PRO A 56 2.47 27.99 -18.30
C PRO A 56 0.96 27.98 -18.03
N ALA A 57 0.49 28.84 -17.12
CA ALA A 57 -0.89 28.86 -16.60
C ALA A 57 -1.99 28.87 -17.67
N ARG A 58 -1.68 29.38 -18.87
CA ARG A 58 -2.60 29.42 -20.03
C ARG A 58 -2.97 28.05 -20.58
N GLU A 59 -2.14 27.03 -20.36
CA GLU A 59 -2.33 25.67 -20.90
C GLU A 59 -2.84 24.68 -19.83
N GLN A 60 -3.00 25.12 -18.58
CA GLN A 60 -3.45 24.29 -17.46
C GLN A 60 -4.98 24.22 -17.36
N GLN A 61 -5.71 25.07 -18.06
CA GLN A 61 -7.14 25.32 -17.84
C GLN A 61 -8.10 24.23 -18.36
N GLN A 62 -7.61 23.12 -18.91
CA GLN A 62 -8.47 22.18 -19.63
C GLN A 62 -8.84 20.89 -18.88
N GLU A 63 -8.25 20.60 -17.71
CA GLU A 63 -8.42 19.28 -17.08
C GLU A 63 -8.17 19.29 -15.57
N GLU A 64 -8.94 20.07 -14.81
CA GLU A 64 -9.03 19.87 -13.35
C GLU A 64 -10.45 19.41 -12.99
N PRO A 65 -10.66 18.13 -12.66
CA PRO A 65 -11.85 17.71 -11.96
C PRO A 65 -11.82 18.41 -10.60
N GLN A 66 -12.82 19.26 -10.33
CA GLN A 66 -13.07 19.83 -9.02
C GLN A 66 -13.14 18.68 -8.01
N LEU A 67 -12.07 18.49 -7.22
CA LEU A 67 -12.10 17.52 -6.15
C LEU A 67 -13.10 18.03 -5.09
N PRO A 68 -13.96 17.17 -4.53
CA PRO A 68 -14.84 17.59 -3.46
C PRO A 68 -14.00 18.11 -2.29
N ASP A 69 -14.42 19.23 -1.70
CA ASP A 69 -13.77 19.85 -0.55
C ASP A 69 -13.77 18.89 0.63
N VAL A 70 -12.63 18.21 0.83
CA VAL A 70 -12.42 17.19 1.86
C VAL A 70 -12.67 17.77 3.25
N GLY A 71 -12.42 19.07 3.45
CA GLY A 71 -12.65 19.75 4.72
C GLY A 71 -14.12 19.73 5.12
N SER A 72 -15.03 19.97 4.17
CA SER A 72 -16.48 19.93 4.41
C SER A 72 -16.96 18.53 4.81
N VAL A 73 -16.39 17.47 4.24
CA VAL A 73 -16.76 16.07 4.50
C VAL A 73 -16.25 15.63 5.88
N THR A 74 -15.01 15.95 6.22
CA THR A 74 -14.43 15.59 7.52
C THR A 74 -15.14 16.27 8.69
N GLU A 75 -15.52 17.53 8.54
CA GLU A 75 -16.26 18.29 9.55
C GLU A 75 -17.67 17.75 9.78
N GLN A 76 -18.30 17.16 8.76
CA GLN A 76 -19.62 16.55 8.87
C GLN A 76 -19.57 15.19 9.60
N GLU A 77 -18.58 14.36 9.30
CA GLU A 77 -18.39 13.05 9.94
C GLU A 77 -17.96 13.18 11.42
N LEU A 78 -17.07 14.12 11.74
CA LEU A 78 -16.59 14.32 13.11
C LEU A 78 -17.67 14.84 14.06
N ARG A 79 -18.72 15.49 13.55
CA ARG A 79 -19.89 15.92 14.35
C ARG A 79 -20.77 14.75 14.81
N LEU A 80 -20.67 13.59 14.17
CA LEU A 80 -21.43 12.39 14.51
C LEU A 80 -20.78 11.57 15.64
N ILE A 81 -19.53 11.88 15.99
CA ILE A 81 -18.82 11.23 17.09
C ILE A 81 -19.18 11.97 18.37
N GLU A 82 -20.28 11.56 19.00
CA GLU A 82 -20.70 12.04 20.32
C GLU A 82 -19.59 11.83 21.36
N VAL A 83 -19.40 12.83 22.23
CA VAL A 83 -18.46 12.85 23.36
C VAL A 83 -18.97 11.90 24.45
N THR A 84 -18.87 10.61 24.20
CA THR A 84 -19.02 9.60 25.26
C THR A 84 -17.90 8.59 25.10
N VAL A 85 -16.67 9.08 25.28
CA VAL A 85 -15.53 8.24 25.60
C VAL A 85 -15.77 7.75 27.02
N GLY A 86 -16.54 6.67 27.16
CA GLY A 86 -16.57 5.91 28.41
C GLY A 86 -15.15 5.39 28.67
N ASP A 87 -14.66 5.56 29.90
CA ASP A 87 -13.29 5.29 30.32
C ASP A 87 -12.79 3.95 29.77
N ILE A 88 -11.92 4.02 28.77
CA ILE A 88 -11.22 2.85 28.24
C ILE A 88 -10.18 2.48 29.30
N LEU A 89 -10.35 1.30 29.92
CA LEU A 89 -9.39 0.79 30.89
C LEU A 89 -8.00 0.71 30.25
N SER A 90 -6.99 1.19 30.98
CA SER A 90 -5.58 1.09 30.58
C SER A 90 -5.18 -0.38 30.50
N ASP A 91 -4.37 -0.72 29.51
CA ASP A 91 -3.87 -2.08 29.21
C ASP A 91 -3.17 -2.75 30.42
N ASP A 92 -2.75 -1.96 31.42
CA ASP A 92 -2.10 -2.41 32.65
C ASP A 92 -2.99 -3.24 33.61
N GLU A 93 -4.31 -3.27 33.42
CA GLU A 93 -5.23 -4.00 34.33
C GLU A 93 -5.50 -5.47 33.88
N LEU A 94 -4.88 -5.93 32.79
CA LEU A 94 -5.06 -7.30 32.29
C LEU A 94 -4.06 -8.28 32.92
N ASN A 95 -4.25 -8.62 34.20
CA ASN A 95 -3.45 -9.67 34.85
C ASN A 95 -3.90 -11.08 34.40
N PHE A 96 -3.27 -11.62 33.36
CA PHE A 96 -3.40 -13.02 32.98
C PHE A 96 -2.51 -13.89 33.88
N SER A 97 -3.10 -14.45 34.95
CA SER A 97 -2.44 -15.45 35.80
C SER A 97 -2.51 -16.83 35.12
N ASP A 98 -1.48 -17.20 34.38
CA ASP A 98 -1.33 -18.55 33.83
C ASP A 98 -0.63 -19.45 34.87
N SER A 99 -1.42 -20.15 35.67
CA SER A 99 -0.90 -21.19 36.58
C SER A 99 -0.80 -22.50 35.81
N GLU A 100 0.38 -22.80 35.26
CA GLU A 100 0.68 -24.09 34.62
C GLU A 100 0.52 -25.24 35.62
N SER A 101 -0.29 -26.24 35.25
CA SER A 101 -0.51 -27.45 36.05
C SER A 101 0.66 -28.42 35.91
N ASP A 102 1.26 -28.81 37.04
CA ASP A 102 2.25 -29.89 37.17
C ASP A 102 1.73 -31.20 36.54
N ASN A 103 2.47 -31.74 35.58
CA ASN A 103 2.37 -33.13 35.15
C ASN A 103 3.76 -33.78 35.11
N ASP A 104 4.02 -34.48 36.21
CA ASP A 104 4.85 -35.67 36.46
C ASP A 104 5.73 -36.22 35.32
N ALA A 105 7.06 -36.24 35.54
CA ALA A 105 7.97 -37.29 35.07
C ALA A 105 9.42 -37.07 35.55
N VAL A 106 9.88 -37.76 36.61
CA VAL A 106 11.24 -38.35 36.81
C VAL A 106 11.12 -39.26 38.06
N ALA A 107 11.36 -40.58 38.04
CA ALA A 107 12.70 -41.16 37.97
C ALA A 107 12.69 -42.65 37.60
N ILE A 108 13.58 -42.99 36.67
CA ILE A 108 14.17 -44.31 36.49
C ILE A 108 15.30 -44.43 37.54
N PHE A 109 15.22 -45.41 38.44
CA PHE A 109 16.24 -46.42 38.76
C PHE A 109 15.74 -47.35 39.87
#